data_AF-A0A9P7C1Q0-F1
#
_entry.id   AF-A0A9P7C1Q0-F1
#
_cell.length_a   1.000
_cell.length_b   1.000
_cell.length_c   1.000
_cell.angle_alpha   90.00
_cell.angle_beta   90.00
_cell.angle_gamma   90.00
#
_symmetry.space_group_name_H-M   'P 1'
#
loop_
_entity.id
_entity.type
_entity.pdbx_description
1 polymer ?
#
loop_
_entity_poly.entity_id
_entity_poly.type
_entity_poly.pdbx_seq_one_letter_code
_entity_poly.pdbx_strand_id
1 'polypeptide(L)' 'MTAKNPYSMPFLMEADAFAQRAHAALERGTSYQVIPWQMGVVAKLMRLLPNAVYDKLARNAPRKPRKAG' A
#
# COMPACT_ATOMS: atom_id res chain seq x y z
N MET A 1 1.18 10.86 10.43
CA MET A 1 -0.09 10.37 9.85
C MET A 1 -0.41 8.93 10.22
N THR A 2 0.58 8.04 10.35
CA THR A 2 0.41 6.62 10.74
C THR A 2 0.20 6.41 12.24
N ALA A 3 0.83 7.21 13.09
CA ALA A 3 0.81 7.04 14.56
C ALA A 3 -0.59 7.07 15.23
N LYS A 4 -1.61 7.65 14.58
CA LYS A 4 -2.99 7.68 15.07
C LYS A 4 -3.98 7.02 14.10
N ASN A 5 -3.48 6.15 13.21
CA ASN A 5 -4.32 5.51 12.21
C ASN A 5 -5.00 4.26 12.83
N PRO A 6 -6.35 4.21 12.92
CA PRO A 6 -7.06 3.03 13.45
C PRO A 6 -7.07 1.85 12.46
N TYR A 7 -6.66 2.06 11.21
CA TYR A 7 -6.60 1.00 10.21
C TYR A 7 -5.29 0.22 10.30
N SER A 8 -5.40 -1.11 10.18
CA SER A 8 -4.24 -1.96 9.96
C SER A 8 -3.47 -1.49 8.73
N MET A 9 -2.17 -1.26 8.90
CA MET A 9 -1.25 -0.92 7.82
C MET A 9 -0.34 -2.13 7.56
N PRO A 10 -0.84 -3.14 6.83
CA PRO A 10 -0.01 -4.30 6.51
C PRO A 10 1.21 -3.83 5.72
N PHE A 11 2.35 -4.47 6.00
CA PHE A 11 3.64 -4.14 5.40
C PHE A 11 4.19 -2.76 5.74
N LEU A 12 3.70 -2.11 6.81
CA LEU A 12 4.37 -0.95 7.36
C LEU A 12 5.82 -1.33 7.72
N MET A 13 6.76 -0.50 7.29
CA MET A 13 8.17 -0.71 7.54
C MET A 13 8.81 0.58 8.06
N GLU A 14 9.92 0.42 8.78
CA GLU A 14 10.70 1.55 9.26
C GLU A 14 11.23 2.42 8.13
N ALA A 15 11.29 3.73 8.38
CA ALA A 15 11.70 4.72 7.39
C ALA A 15 13.13 4.47 6.90
N ASP A 16 14.05 4.13 7.82
CA ASP A 16 15.45 3.85 7.48
C ASP A 16 15.58 2.60 6.61
N ALA A 17 14.80 1.56 6.89
CA ALA A 17 14.78 0.34 6.09
C ALA A 17 14.23 0.60 4.67
N PHE A 18 13.27 1.52 4.53
CA PHE A 18 12.78 1.96 3.22
C PHE A 18 13.86 2.73 2.48
N ALA A 19 14.53 3.68 3.15
CA ALA A 19 15.58 4.50 2.54
C ALA A 19 16.72 3.66 1.97
N GLN A 20 17.20 2.66 2.72
CA GLN A 20 18.24 1.75 2.25
C GLN A 20 17.80 0.97 0.98
N ARG A 21 16.57 0.45 0.97
CA ARG A 21 16.04 -0.30 -0.18
C ARG A 21 15.80 0.59 -1.38
N ALA A 22 15.32 1.81 -1.17
CA ALA A 22 15.11 2.80 -2.21
C ALA A 22 16.44 3.22 -2.85
N HIS A 23 17.46 3.51 -2.04
CA HIS A 23 18.81 3.81 -2.52
C HIS A 23 19.35 2.70 -3.42
N ALA A 24 19.30 1.45 -2.95
CA ALA A 24 19.77 0.31 -3.73
C ALA A 24 18.98 0.12 -5.04
N ALA A 25 17.68 0.45 -5.08
CA ALA A 25 16.89 0.39 -6.30
C ALA A 25 17.30 1.47 -7.32
N LEU A 26 17.62 2.67 -6.82
CA LEU A 26 18.09 3.78 -7.65
C LEU A 26 19.49 3.51 -8.22
N GLU A 27 20.42 3.00 -7.42
CA GLU A 27 21.78 2.65 -7.89
C GLU A 27 21.76 1.58 -8.99
N ARG A 28 20.78 0.66 -8.94
CA ARG A 28 20.57 -0.34 -9.99
C ARG A 28 19.93 0.22 -11.26
N GLY A 29 19.58 1.51 -11.32
CA GLY A 29 18.89 2.12 -12.45
C GLY A 29 17.47 1.60 -12.66
N THR A 30 16.81 1.15 -11.59
CA THR A 30 15.48 0.53 -11.70
C THR A 30 14.43 1.59 -12.01
N SER A 31 13.79 1.49 -13.18
CA SER A 31 12.76 2.46 -13.61
C SER A 31 11.46 2.37 -12.80
N TYR A 32 11.16 1.18 -12.24
CA TYR A 32 9.96 0.96 -11.44
C TYR A 32 10.17 -0.15 -10.41
N GLN A 33 10.02 0.17 -9.13
CA GLN A 33 10.04 -0.78 -8.03
C GLN A 33 9.03 -0.36 -6.97
N VAL A 34 8.26 -1.32 -6.46
CA VAL A 34 7.39 -1.10 -5.30
C VAL A 34 8.10 -1.60 -4.05
N ILE A 35 8.19 -0.75 -3.03
CA ILE A 35 8.77 -1.07 -1.73
C ILE A 35 7.68 -0.81 -0.69
N PRO A 36 7.27 -1.82 0.09
CA PRO A 36 7.73 -3.22 0.09
C PRO A 36 7.21 -4.05 -1.10
N TRP A 37 7.94 -5.09 -1.53
CA TRP A 37 7.61 -5.85 -2.75
C TRP A 37 6.26 -6.58 -2.65
N GLN A 38 5.84 -6.95 -1.43
CA GLN A 38 4.53 -7.53 -1.14
C GLN A 38 3.41 -6.58 -1.58
N MET A 39 3.58 -5.27 -1.37
CA MET A 39 2.64 -4.26 -1.87
C MET A 39 2.64 -4.19 -3.39
N GLY A 40 3.76 -4.52 -4.05
CA GLY A 40 3.82 -4.66 -5.50
C GLY A 40 2.95 -5.81 -6.02
N VAL A 41 2.91 -6.94 -5.32
CA VAL A 41 2.01 -8.06 -5.64
C VAL A 41 0.55 -7.64 -5.46
N VAL A 42 0.21 -7.03 -4.32
CA VAL A 42 -1.15 -6.52 -4.06
C VAL A 42 -1.58 -5.53 -5.14
N ALA A 43 -0.74 -4.56 -5.49
CA ALA A 43 -1.04 -3.57 -6.52
C ALA A 43 -1.32 -4.22 -7.89
N LYS A 44 -0.53 -5.23 -8.27
CA LYS A 44 -0.75 -5.98 -9.52
C LYS A 44 -2.05 -6.77 -9.51
N LEU A 45 -2.36 -7.44 -8.39
CA LEU A 45 -3.63 -8.17 -8.24
C LEU A 45 -4.82 -7.21 -8.34
N MET A 46 -4.74 -6.05 -7.67
CA MET A 46 -5.79 -5.03 -7.76
C MET A 46 -5.94 -4.47 -9.18
N ARG A 47 -4.85 -4.32 -9.93
CA ARG A 47 -4.88 -3.86 -11.32
C ARG A 47 -5.52 -4.87 -12.27
N LEU A 48 -5.41 -6.17 -11.98
CA LEU A 48 -6.03 -7.23 -12.79
C LEU A 48 -7.49 -7.49 -12.39
N LEU A 49 -7.90 -7.08 -11.19
CA LEU A 49 -9.22 -7.37 -10.65
C LEU A 49 -10.31 -6.56 -11.38
N PRO A 50 -11.35 -7.20 -11.96
CA PRO A 50 -12.45 -6.48 -12.57
C PRO A 50 -13.23 -5.63 -11.55
N ASN A 51 -13.67 -4.44 -11.96
CA ASN A 51 -14.39 -3.48 -11.10
C ASN A 51 -15.60 -4.12 -10.39
N ALA A 52 -16.40 -4.92 -11.09
CA ALA A 52 -17.57 -5.58 -10.50
C ALA A 52 -17.22 -6.52 -9.33
N VAL A 53 -16.07 -7.19 -9.41
CA VAL A 53 -15.57 -8.07 -8.33
C VAL A 53 -15.02 -7.23 -7.18
N TYR A 54 -14.23 -6.21 -7.50
CA TYR A 54 -13.70 -5.29 -6.50
C TYR A 54 -14.83 -4.62 -5.69
N ASP A 55 -15.83 -4.06 -6.37
CA ASP A 55 -16.97 -3.42 -5.74
C ASP A 55 -17.72 -4.40 -4.85
N LYS A 56 -17.97 -5.63 -5.33
CA LYS A 56 -18.65 -6.66 -4.53
C LYS A 56 -17.94 -6.93 -3.20
N LEU A 57 -16.60 -7.00 -3.22
CA LEU A 57 -15.75 -7.24 -2.05
C LEU A 57 -15.63 -6.01 -1.14
N ALA A 58 -15.46 -4.81 -1.73
CA ALA A 58 -15.23 -3.57 -1.02
C ALA A 58 -16.50 -2.95 -0.42
N ARG A 59 -17.71 -3.39 -0.82
CA ARG A 59 -19.01 -2.89 -0.31
C ARG A 59 -19.10 -2.80 1.22
N ASN A 60 -18.48 -3.75 1.93
CA ASN A 60 -18.54 -3.84 3.39
C ASN A 60 -17.24 -3.35 4.07
N ALA A 61 -16.32 -2.75 3.32
CA ALA A 61 -15.06 -2.29 3.89
C ALA A 61 -15.30 -1.14 4.90
N PRO A 62 -14.58 -1.14 6.04
CA PRO A 62 -14.73 -0.11 7.06
C PRO A 62 -14.33 1.26 6.48
N ARG A 63 -15.26 2.23 6.57
CA ARG A 63 -15.05 3.58 6.04
C ARG A 63 -14.32 4.45 7.05
N LYS A 64 -13.41 5.30 6.56
CA LYS A 64 -12.68 6.28 7.39
C LYS A 64 -13.67 7.09 8.23
N PRO A 65 -13.54 7.11 9.59
CA PRO A 65 -14.44 7.88 10.42
C PRO A 65 -14.38 9.35 10.01
N ARG A 66 -15.55 9.90 9.67
CA ARG A 66 -15.69 11.33 9.40
C ARG A 66 -15.60 12.02 10.75
N LYS A 67 -14.74 13.04 10.87
CA LYS A 67 -14.81 13.92 12.05
C LYS A 67 -16.21 14.55 12.02
N ALA A 68 -17.03 14.28 13.03
CA ALA A 68 -18.18 15.12 13.29
C ALA A 68 -17.63 16.52 13.61
N GLY A 69 -18.18 17.54 12.96
CA GLY A 69 -17.82 18.94 13.19
C GLY A 69 -18.17 19.36 14.61
#